data_AF-A0A414P0B4-F1
#
_entry.id   AF-A0A414P0B4-F1
#
_cell.length_a   1.000
_cell.length_b   1.000
_cell.length_c   1.000
_cell.angle_alpha   90.00
_cell.angle_beta   90.00
_cell.angle_gamma   90.00
#
_symmetry.space_group_name_H-M   'P 1'
#
loop_
_entity.id
_entity.type
_entity.pdbx_description
1 polymer ?
#
loop_
_entity_poly.entity_id
_entity_poly.type
_entity_poly.pdbx_seq_one_letter_code
_entity_poly.pdbx_strand_id
1 'polypeptide(L)' 'GYTLMAWEPHRNDWYSAEIQKTPEDLRNALLGTYANFLEDKITGNDRDLTVTETGEIQQRCRELLEKCRET' A
#
# COMPACT_ATOMS: atom_id res chain seq x y z
N GLY A 1 7.23 -12.78 -14.24
CA GLY A 1 7.19 -11.93 -13.04
C GLY A 1 5.93 -11.10 -13.07
N TYR A 2 5.58 -10.49 -11.95
CA TYR A 2 4.42 -9.61 -11.82
C TYR A 2 4.89 -8.17 -11.81
N THR A 3 4.33 -7.28 -12.62
CA THR A 3 4.77 -5.89 -12.69
C THR A 3 3.89 -5.00 -11.81
N LEU A 4 4.48 -4.34 -10.83
CA LEU A 4 3.87 -3.24 -10.09
C LEU A 4 4.20 -1.93 -10.79
N MET A 5 3.20 -1.14 -11.13
CA MET A 5 3.39 0.16 -11.77
C MET A 5 2.78 1.26 -10.92
N ALA A 6 3.49 2.36 -10.74
CA ALA A 6 3.05 3.50 -9.96
C ALA A 6 2.76 4.70 -10.88
N TRP A 7 1.53 5.19 -10.80
CA TRP A 7 1.02 6.33 -11.54
C TRP A 7 0.98 7.56 -10.64
N GLU A 8 1.45 8.71 -11.12
CA GLU A 8 1.36 9.99 -10.42
C GLU A 8 0.32 10.89 -11.10
N PRO A 9 -0.88 11.06 -10.50
CA PRO A 9 -1.95 11.87 -11.09
C PRO A 9 -1.53 13.31 -11.39
N HIS A 10 -0.70 13.94 -10.54
CA HIS A 10 -0.29 15.34 -10.73
C HIS A 10 0.60 15.53 -11.96
N ARG A 11 1.39 14.50 -12.32
CA ARG A 11 2.28 14.52 -13.48
C ARG A 11 1.62 13.92 -14.72
N ASN A 12 0.49 13.23 -14.55
CA ASN A 12 -0.17 12.44 -15.57
C ASN A 12 0.82 11.48 -16.27
N ASP A 13 1.67 10.84 -15.46
CA ASP A 13 2.74 9.97 -15.95
C ASP A 13 3.02 8.80 -14.98
N TRP A 14 3.64 7.75 -15.52
CA TRP A 14 4.18 6.64 -14.76
C TRP A 14 5.54 7.03 -14.19
N TYR A 15 5.75 6.83 -12.89
CA TYR A 15 7.02 7.22 -12.24
C TYR A 15 7.81 6.03 -11.66
N SER A 16 7.21 4.85 -11.54
CA SER A 16 7.90 3.62 -11.15
C SER A 16 7.28 2.38 -11.82
N ALA A 17 8.14 1.42 -12.15
CA ALA A 17 7.76 0.08 -12.60
C ALA A 17 8.72 -0.94 -11.99
N GLU A 18 8.20 -1.86 -11.19
CA GLU A 18 8.98 -2.84 -10.43
C GLU A 18 8.50 -4.26 -10.74
N ILE A 19 9.45 -5.17 -10.98
CA ILE A 19 9.15 -6.58 -11.20
C ILE A 19 9.20 -7.34 -9.88
N GLN A 20 8.05 -7.89 -9.49
CA GLN A 20 7.88 -8.77 -8.35
C GLN A 20 8.05 -10.23 -8.79
N LYS A 21 8.79 -11.00 -7.99
CA LYS A 21 9.17 -12.37 -8.35
C LYS A 21 7.99 -13.33 -8.21
N THR A 22 7.19 -13.14 -7.15
CA THR A 22 6.04 -14.01 -6.82
C THR A 22 4.74 -13.20 -6.69
N PRO A 23 3.56 -13.86 -6.76
CA PRO A 23 2.29 -13.22 -6.44
C PRO A 23 2.26 -12.66 -5.01
N GLU A 24 2.88 -13.36 -4.07
CA GLU A 24 2.98 -12.95 -2.67
C GLU A 24 3.79 -11.67 -2.51
N ASP A 25 4.90 -11.53 -3.26
CA ASP A 25 5.70 -10.30 -3.28
C ASP A 25 4.88 -9.12 -3.82
N LEU A 26 4.14 -9.33 -4.92
CA LEU A 26 3.24 -8.31 -5.47
C LEU A 26 2.19 -7.89 -4.45
N ARG A 27 1.53 -8.86 -3.80
CA ARG A 27 0.52 -8.57 -2.78
C ARG A 27 1.11 -7.79 -1.61
N ASN A 28 2.28 -8.17 -1.12
CA ASN A 28 2.95 -7.50 -0.01
C ASN A 28 3.34 -6.06 -0.40
N ALA A 29 3.84 -5.86 -1.62
CA ALA A 29 4.16 -4.53 -2.14
C ALA A 29 2.89 -3.64 -2.24
N LEU A 30 1.78 -4.18 -2.76
CA LEU A 30 0.50 -3.48 -2.82
C LEU A 30 -0.04 -3.11 -1.43
N LEU A 31 0.07 -4.02 -0.46
CA LEU A 31 -0.33 -3.74 0.94
C LEU A 31 0.54 -2.66 1.58
N GLY A 32 1.84 -2.63 1.26
CA GLY A 32 2.75 -1.57 1.69
C GLY A 32 2.34 -0.21 1.11
N THR A 33 2.08 -0.12 -0.19
CA THR A 33 1.58 1.11 -0.82
C THR A 33 0.26 1.56 -0.23
N TYR A 34 -0.65 0.63 0.09
CA TYR A 34 -1.91 0.94 0.75
C TYR A 34 -1.70 1.49 2.17
N ALA A 35 -0.78 0.91 2.94
CA ALA A 35 -0.44 1.40 4.28
C ALA A 35 0.12 2.83 4.22
N ASN A 36 1.05 3.10 3.30
CA ASN A 36 1.61 4.44 3.10
C ASN A 36 0.51 5.44 2.72
N PHE A 37 -0.39 5.08 1.80
CA PHE A 37 -1.52 5.94 1.46
C PHE A 37 -2.43 6.27 2.66
N LEU A 38 -2.66 5.31 3.55
CA LEU A 38 -3.45 5.55 4.75
C LEU A 38 -2.70 6.42 5.77
N GLU A 39 -1.40 6.22 5.91
CA GLU A 39 -0.52 7.05 6.73
C GLU A 39 -0.59 8.51 6.27
N ASP A 40 -0.27 8.79 5.00
CA ASP A 40 -0.32 10.11 4.41
C ASP A 40 -1.70 10.77 4.60
N LYS A 41 -2.78 9.99 4.48
CA LYS A 41 -4.15 10.47 4.67
C LYS A 41 -4.46 10.85 6.13
N ILE A 42 -3.86 10.18 7.10
CA ILE A 42 -4.07 10.40 8.54
C ILE A 42 -3.17 11.52 9.06
N THR A 43 -1.92 11.53 8.64
CA THR A 43 -0.90 12.47 9.13
C THR A 43 -0.85 13.75 8.32
N GLY A 44 -1.37 13.75 7.09
CA GLY A 44 -1.17 14.84 6.13
C GLY A 44 0.28 14.99 5.70
N ASN A 45 1.14 14.00 5.96
CA ASN A 45 2.60 14.09 5.85
C ASN A 45 3.26 15.16 6.76
N ASP A 46 2.54 15.64 7.77
CA ASP A 46 3.00 16.69 8.68
C ASP A 46 3.54 16.17 10.02
N ARG A 47 3.30 14.88 10.34
CA ARG A 47 3.67 14.25 11.61
C ARG A 47 3.81 12.74 11.49
N ASP A 48 4.40 12.11 12.49
CA ASP A 48 4.44 10.64 12.59
C ASP A 48 3.10 10.05 13.06
N LEU A 49 2.90 8.77 12.76
CA LEU A 49 1.79 7.97 13.26
C LEU A 49 1.89 7.74 14.77
N THR A 50 0.75 7.85 15.44
CA THR A 50 0.60 7.36 16.80
C THR A 50 0.48 5.83 16.82
N VAL A 51 0.72 5.22 17.98
CA VAL A 51 0.58 3.76 18.16
C VAL A 51 -0.81 3.27 17.79
N THR A 52 -1.85 4.05 18.13
CA THR A 52 -3.24 3.72 17.80
C THR A 52 -3.47 3.73 16.29
N GLU A 53 -3.02 4.77 15.59
CA GLU A 53 -3.17 4.90 14.13
C GLU A 53 -2.41 3.79 13.38
N THR A 54 -1.21 3.45 13.83
CA THR A 54 -0.46 2.30 13.31
C THR A 54 -1.24 0.98 13.47
N GLY A 55 -1.89 0.78 14.62
CA GLY A 55 -2.75 -0.38 14.86
C GLY A 55 -3.96 -0.43 13.92
N GLU A 56 -4.59 0.71 13.66
CA GLU A 56 -5.71 0.82 12.72
C GLU A 56 -5.30 0.52 11.27
N ILE A 57 -4.16 1.05 10.82
CA ILE A 57 -3.62 0.76 9.48
C ILE A 57 -3.34 -0.73 9.33
N GLN A 58 -2.66 -1.33 10.31
CA GLN A 58 -2.39 -2.77 10.31
C GLN A 58 -3.67 -3.61 10.28
N GLN A 59 -4.71 -3.20 11.01
CA GLN A 59 -6.00 -3.87 10.99
C GLN A 59 -6.65 -3.82 9.61
N ARG A 60 -6.66 -2.66 8.95
CA ARG A 60 -7.20 -2.52 7.58
C ARG A 60 -6.41 -3.33 6.56
N CYS A 61 -5.08 -3.39 6.68
CA CYS A 61 -4.26 -4.25 5.83
C CYS A 61 -4.59 -5.74 6.00
N ARG A 62 -4.85 -6.19 7.23
CA ARG A 62 -5.28 -7.58 7.50
C ARG A 62 -6.64 -7.88 6.88
N GLU A 63 -7.62 -7.01 7.08
CA GLU A 63 -8.96 -7.18 6.48
C GLU A 63 -8.92 -7.22 4.96
N LEU A 64 -8.09 -6.38 4.33
CA LEU A 64 -7.91 -6.39 2.89
C LEU A 64 -7.24 -7.69 2.41
N LEU A 65 -6.22 -8.16 3.14
CA LEU A 65 -5.54 -9.43 2.86
C LEU A 65 -6.50 -10.63 2.96
N GLU A 66 -7.39 -10.64 3.96
CA GLU A 66 -8.39 -11.71 4.14
C GLU A 66 -9.38 -11.73 2.99
N LYS A 67 -9.89 -10.57 2.57
CA LYS A 67 -10.79 -10.47 1.40
C LYS A 67 -10.16 -11.01 0.11
N CYS A 68 -8.85 -10.83 -0.07
CA CYS A 68 -8.14 -11.38 -1.22
C CYS A 68 -8.02 -12.92 -1.21
N ARG A 69 -8.31 -13.58 -0.09
CA ARG A 69 -8.25 -15.05 0.05
C ARG A 69 -9.61 -15.73 -0.07
N GLU A 70 -10.71 -14.97 -0.04
CA GLU A 70 -12.08 -15.48 -0.15
C GLU A 70 -12.53 -15.74 -1.61
N THR A 71 -11.61 -15.60 -2.57
CA THR A 71 -11.79 -15.81 -4.02
C THR A 71 -10.83 -16.86 -4.54
#